data_AF-A0A419T6B2-F1
#
_entry.id   AF-A0A419T6B2-F1
#
_cell.length_a   1.000
_cell.length_b   1.000
_cell.length_c   1.000
_cell.angle_alpha   90.00
_cell.angle_beta   90.00
_cell.angle_gamma   90.00
#
_symmetry.space_group_name_H-M   'P 1'
#
loop_
_entity.id
_entity.type
_entity.pdbx_description
1 polymer ?
#
loop_
_entity_poly.entity_id
_entity_poly.type
_entity_poly.pdbx_seq_one_letter_code
_entity_poly.pdbx_strand_id
1 'polypeptide(L)'
;MAYSKVKMVVDKEFRIAEIDERIYGSFIEHLGRAVYDGIYSPEHETADEHGFRGDVKDLIRELNVPIIRYPGGNFVSSFNWEDSVGPLNERPRRLELAWKSIEENKVGLNEFTKWTRDVGSDVMMAVNLGTRGIADACNILEYCNHKGNTKYSDLRISHGYKEPHNIKTWCLGNEMDGPWQLGHKTMEEYGRLAEETARAMKLIDPTIELVSCGSSSLTMPTFPDWEAVTLQHTYDHVDYVSMHQYYGNQKGDTEDFLACSDDMDEFIRTVIATCDYVKAKKRSKKEIKISFDEWNVWYHSNAADNDITENHPWQIAPPMLEDIYTFEDALLVGLMLITMLKHADRVKMACLAQLVNVIAPIMTEAGGGAAWKQTIFYPFMHASKYGRGTALLPVISTPKFDTATHANVTAVEAVPVYNEEKGEVTIFAVNRSIKEDAEMTIDMRSFEGYQVLEHTVLECDDLQAVNGPFNQKVAPKETSQSVIDGGIVTSKLNKASWNVIRLGK
;
A
#
# COMPACT_ATOMS: atom_id res chain seq x y z
N MET A 1 -23.99 -5.69 -30.65
CA MET A 1 -23.94 -4.92 -29.40
C MET A 1 -23.12 -3.67 -29.67
N ALA A 2 -23.52 -2.52 -29.14
CA ALA A 2 -22.71 -1.30 -29.29
C ALA A 2 -21.46 -1.45 -28.41
N TYR A 3 -20.28 -1.24 -28.98
CA TYR A 3 -19.03 -1.20 -28.24
C TYR A 3 -18.68 0.24 -27.94
N SER A 4 -18.26 0.51 -26.71
CA SER A 4 -17.57 1.75 -26.38
C SER A 4 -16.22 1.77 -27.10
N LYS A 5 -16.00 2.77 -27.97
CA LYS A 5 -14.74 2.89 -28.74
C LYS A 5 -13.70 3.67 -27.96
N VAL A 6 -12.59 3.02 -27.63
CA VAL A 6 -11.46 3.60 -26.90
C VAL A 6 -10.24 3.67 -27.81
N LYS A 7 -9.52 4.79 -27.77
CA LYS A 7 -8.27 4.96 -28.55
C LYS A 7 -7.16 5.40 -27.62
N MET A 8 -6.02 4.73 -27.67
CA MET A 8 -4.82 5.11 -26.92
C MET A 8 -3.62 5.19 -27.85
N VAL A 9 -2.71 6.11 -27.57
CA VAL A 9 -1.39 6.18 -28.21
C VAL A 9 -0.33 5.89 -27.17
N VAL A 10 0.62 5.01 -27.49
CA VAL A 10 1.76 4.69 -26.63
C VAL A 10 3.06 5.08 -27.33
N ASP A 11 3.73 6.07 -26.75
CA ASP A 11 5.01 6.56 -27.22
C ASP A 11 6.03 6.54 -26.07
N LYS A 12 7.14 5.83 -26.25
CA LYS A 12 8.20 5.70 -25.24
C LYS A 12 8.87 7.03 -24.89
N GLU A 13 8.75 8.03 -25.76
CA GLU A 13 9.29 9.37 -25.52
C GLU A 13 8.38 10.21 -24.60
N PHE A 14 7.10 9.88 -24.49
CA PHE A 14 6.18 10.53 -23.54
C PHE A 14 6.19 9.82 -22.20
N ARG A 15 7.25 10.06 -21.45
CA ARG A 15 7.48 9.48 -20.11
C ARG A 15 6.80 10.29 -19.02
N ILE A 16 6.21 9.62 -18.04
CA ILE A 16 5.82 10.22 -16.75
C ILE A 16 7.06 10.18 -15.84
N ALA A 17 7.48 8.99 -15.43
CA ALA A 17 8.68 8.77 -14.62
C ALA A 17 9.10 7.29 -14.61
N GLU A 18 10.33 7.05 -14.17
CA GLU A 18 10.71 5.73 -13.66
C GLU A 18 9.92 5.43 -12.39
N ILE A 19 9.34 4.23 -12.36
CA ILE A 19 8.51 3.73 -11.27
C ILE A 19 9.45 3.25 -10.17
N ASP A 20 9.27 3.81 -8.99
CA ASP A 20 9.92 3.30 -7.79
C ASP A 20 9.19 2.02 -7.37
N GLU A 21 9.93 0.93 -7.21
CA GLU A 21 9.32 -0.36 -6.85
C GLU A 21 8.57 -0.30 -5.53
N ARG A 22 8.93 0.62 -4.64
CA ARG A 22 8.29 0.80 -3.33
C ARG A 22 6.84 1.27 -3.43
N ILE A 23 6.33 1.58 -4.62
CA ILE A 23 4.88 1.76 -4.88
C ILE A 23 4.10 0.44 -4.72
N TYR A 24 4.80 -0.70 -4.77
CA TYR A 24 4.23 -2.04 -4.55
C TYR A 24 4.49 -2.54 -3.12
N GLY A 25 4.66 -1.61 -2.17
CA GLY A 25 4.79 -1.94 -0.76
C GLY A 25 3.48 -2.44 -0.15
N SER A 26 3.56 -2.91 1.09
CA SER A 26 2.41 -3.27 1.90
C SER A 26 2.67 -2.93 3.37
N PHE A 27 1.80 -3.37 4.26
CA PHE A 27 1.74 -2.90 5.62
C PHE A 27 1.37 -4.07 6.54
N ILE A 28 2.04 -4.17 7.68
CA ILE A 28 1.65 -5.05 8.79
C ILE A 28 1.61 -4.25 10.07
N GLU A 29 0.44 -4.16 10.65
CA GLU A 29 0.19 -3.67 11.99
C GLU A 29 0.08 -4.81 12.99
N HIS A 30 0.42 -4.54 14.25
CA HIS A 30 -0.07 -5.34 15.37
C HIS A 30 -1.57 -5.10 15.59
N LEU A 31 -2.37 -5.58 14.65
CA LEU A 31 -3.82 -5.48 14.59
C LEU A 31 -4.41 -6.85 14.29
N GLY A 32 -5.38 -7.26 15.10
CA GLY A 32 -6.14 -8.50 14.88
C GLY A 32 -5.23 -9.71 14.63
N ARG A 33 -5.48 -10.41 13.52
CA ARG A 33 -4.70 -11.58 13.11
C ARG A 33 -3.62 -11.30 12.07
N ALA A 34 -3.17 -10.06 11.86
CA ALA A 34 -2.11 -9.78 10.88
C ALA A 34 -0.79 -10.46 11.28
N VAL A 35 -0.41 -10.31 12.56
CA VAL A 35 0.80 -10.91 13.13
C VAL A 35 0.50 -12.31 13.67
N TYR A 36 -0.27 -12.38 14.76
CA TYR A 36 -0.60 -13.62 15.45
C TYR A 36 -1.72 -14.36 14.73
N ASP A 37 -1.51 -15.65 14.46
CA ASP A 37 -2.41 -16.45 13.62
C ASP A 37 -2.50 -15.97 12.15
N GLY A 38 -1.60 -15.06 11.76
CA GLY A 38 -1.37 -14.56 10.40
C GLY A 38 0.02 -14.93 9.92
N ILE A 39 0.97 -13.99 9.92
CA ILE A 39 2.36 -14.30 9.52
C ILE A 39 3.08 -15.22 10.53
N TYR A 40 2.67 -15.21 11.80
CA TYR A 40 3.30 -15.95 12.90
C TYR A 40 2.30 -16.91 13.56
N SER A 41 2.56 -18.21 13.38
CA SER A 41 1.80 -19.33 13.94
C SER A 41 2.76 -20.49 14.22
N PRO A 42 3.44 -20.53 15.38
CA PRO A 42 4.53 -21.48 15.65
C PRO A 42 4.19 -22.95 15.51
N GLU A 43 2.95 -23.31 15.80
CA GLU A 43 2.47 -24.70 15.75
C GLU A 43 1.97 -25.10 14.35
N HIS A 44 2.00 -24.20 13.36
CA HIS A 44 1.54 -24.49 12.00
C HIS A 44 2.52 -25.42 11.28
N GLU A 45 2.01 -26.33 10.44
CA GLU A 45 2.84 -27.34 9.76
C GLU A 45 3.92 -26.74 8.83
N THR A 46 3.66 -25.55 8.28
CA THR A 46 4.59 -24.81 7.41
C THR A 46 5.45 -23.81 8.18
N ALA A 47 5.31 -23.70 9.50
CA ALA A 47 6.06 -22.74 10.28
C ALA A 47 7.56 -23.05 10.23
N ASP A 48 8.39 -22.02 10.05
CA ASP A 48 9.83 -22.15 10.17
C ASP A 48 10.28 -22.26 11.63
N GLU A 49 11.59 -22.40 11.85
CA GLU A 49 12.19 -22.50 13.19
C GLU A 49 11.95 -21.26 14.08
N HIS A 50 11.47 -20.16 13.51
CA HIS A 50 11.10 -18.93 14.22
C HIS A 50 9.59 -18.76 14.36
N GLY A 51 8.80 -19.73 13.92
CA GLY A 51 7.34 -19.73 14.03
C GLY A 51 6.60 -18.95 12.95
N PHE A 52 7.28 -18.52 11.89
CA PHE A 52 6.64 -17.83 10.77
C PHE A 52 6.17 -18.80 9.70
N ARG A 53 4.95 -18.60 9.21
CA ARG A 53 4.31 -19.48 8.22
C ARG A 53 4.98 -19.44 6.85
N GLY A 54 5.47 -20.58 6.38
CA GLY A 54 6.12 -20.72 5.07
C GLY A 54 5.18 -20.50 3.89
N ASP A 55 3.94 -20.97 3.97
CA ASP A 55 2.91 -20.77 2.94
C ASP A 55 2.49 -19.31 2.78
N VAL A 56 2.44 -18.55 3.89
CA VAL A 56 2.24 -17.10 3.84
C VAL A 56 3.43 -16.39 3.23
N LYS A 57 4.67 -16.79 3.56
CA LYS A 57 5.89 -16.25 2.94
C LYS A 57 5.88 -16.44 1.41
N ASP A 58 5.43 -17.59 0.92
CA ASP A 58 5.36 -17.87 -0.52
C ASP A 58 4.36 -16.96 -1.24
N LEU A 59 3.18 -16.71 -0.64
CA LEU A 59 2.20 -15.78 -1.20
C LEU A 59 2.73 -14.34 -1.23
N ILE A 60 3.47 -13.90 -0.21
CA ILE A 60 4.09 -12.56 -0.19
C ILE A 60 5.17 -12.42 -1.27
N ARG A 61 6.00 -13.46 -1.48
CA ARG A 61 6.98 -13.48 -2.57
C ARG A 61 6.32 -13.45 -3.94
N GLU A 62 5.15 -14.08 -4.10
CA GLU A 62 4.38 -14.00 -5.34
C GLU A 62 3.86 -12.58 -5.61
N LEU A 63 3.45 -11.83 -4.57
CA LEU A 63 3.10 -10.41 -4.68
C LEU A 63 4.31 -9.51 -4.96
N ASN A 64 5.53 -9.99 -4.71
CA ASN A 64 6.79 -9.28 -4.92
C ASN A 64 6.80 -7.91 -4.21
N VAL A 65 6.48 -7.91 -2.92
CA VAL A 65 6.41 -6.73 -2.05
C VAL A 65 7.83 -6.28 -1.65
N PRO A 66 8.32 -5.10 -2.08
CA PRO A 66 9.70 -4.69 -1.81
C PRO A 66 9.86 -3.98 -0.46
N ILE A 67 8.79 -3.45 0.12
CA ILE A 67 8.84 -2.75 1.42
C ILE A 67 7.57 -2.99 2.22
N ILE A 68 7.70 -3.19 3.53
CA ILE A 68 6.58 -3.40 4.45
C ILE A 68 6.65 -2.39 5.59
N ARG A 69 5.58 -1.60 5.76
CA ARG A 69 5.39 -0.68 6.90
C ARG A 69 5.10 -1.47 8.18
N TYR A 70 5.69 -1.06 9.31
CA TYR A 70 5.61 -1.74 10.62
C TYR A 70 6.02 -0.78 11.76
N PRO A 71 5.58 -0.95 13.04
CA PRO A 71 4.63 -1.92 13.57
C PRO A 71 3.18 -1.45 13.51
N GLY A 72 2.92 -0.31 12.87
CA GLY A 72 1.55 0.12 12.74
C GLY A 72 1.32 1.46 12.08
N GLY A 73 0.01 1.63 11.90
CA GLY A 73 -0.74 2.84 11.99
C GLY A 73 -1.05 3.07 13.47
N ASN A 74 -2.31 2.97 13.89
CA ASN A 74 -2.75 3.41 15.23
C ASN A 74 -1.99 2.76 16.40
N PHE A 75 -1.63 1.48 16.28
CA PHE A 75 -0.85 0.72 17.28
C PHE A 75 0.40 1.47 17.76
N VAL A 76 1.15 2.08 16.82
CA VAL A 76 2.46 2.67 17.11
C VAL A 76 2.36 3.84 18.09
N SER A 77 1.22 4.52 18.14
CA SER A 77 1.02 5.73 18.95
C SER A 77 1.00 5.49 20.46
N SER A 78 0.91 4.23 20.90
CA SER A 78 1.10 3.81 22.31
C SER A 78 2.25 2.82 22.53
N PHE A 79 2.96 2.47 21.46
CA PHE A 79 3.93 1.38 21.47
C PHE A 79 5.24 1.74 22.18
N ASN A 80 5.71 0.83 23.02
CA ASN A 80 7.03 0.86 23.63
C ASN A 80 7.92 -0.17 22.94
N TRP A 81 8.78 0.27 22.02
CA TRP A 81 9.59 -0.66 21.21
C TRP A 81 10.48 -1.59 22.03
N GLU A 82 10.92 -1.16 23.22
CA GLU A 82 11.73 -1.97 24.13
C GLU A 82 10.99 -3.21 24.63
N ASP A 83 9.65 -3.17 24.72
CA ASP A 83 8.83 -4.31 25.12
C ASP A 83 8.86 -5.44 24.08
N SER A 84 9.31 -5.14 22.86
CA SER A 84 9.32 -6.04 21.70
C SER A 84 10.70 -6.64 21.40
N VAL A 85 11.70 -6.41 22.24
CA VAL A 85 13.07 -6.92 22.03
C VAL A 85 13.57 -7.68 23.26
N GLY A 86 14.71 -8.36 23.13
CA GLY A 86 15.27 -9.16 24.22
C GLY A 86 14.60 -10.52 24.41
N PRO A 87 14.93 -11.24 25.50
CA PRO A 87 14.41 -12.58 25.76
C PRO A 87 12.88 -12.60 25.85
N LEU A 88 12.23 -13.54 25.14
CA LEU A 88 10.77 -13.64 25.06
C LEU A 88 10.09 -13.74 26.43
N ASN A 89 10.73 -14.41 27.40
CA ASN A 89 10.20 -14.60 28.76
C ASN A 89 10.27 -13.32 29.62
N GLU A 90 10.95 -12.27 29.17
CA GLU A 90 11.04 -10.97 29.83
C GLU A 90 10.13 -9.92 29.18
N ARG A 91 9.58 -10.22 28.00
CA ARG A 91 8.69 -9.29 27.26
C ARG A 91 7.33 -9.19 27.95
N PRO A 92 6.82 -7.98 28.22
CA PRO A 92 5.56 -7.80 28.91
C PRO A 92 4.38 -7.98 27.95
N ARG A 93 3.27 -8.50 28.49
CA ARG A 93 1.95 -8.33 27.86
C ARG A 93 1.47 -6.90 28.10
N ARG A 94 0.89 -6.26 27.09
CA ARG A 94 0.45 -4.86 27.13
C ARG A 94 -1.01 -4.75 26.70
N LEU A 95 -1.73 -3.81 27.32
CA LEU A 95 -2.97 -3.33 26.74
C LEU A 95 -2.62 -2.52 25.49
N GLU A 96 -3.13 -2.96 24.36
CA GLU A 96 -3.08 -2.25 23.09
C GLU A 96 -4.37 -1.44 22.98
N LEU A 97 -4.24 -0.11 22.94
CA LEU A 97 -5.37 0.80 23.18
C LEU A 97 -6.15 1.15 21.91
N ALA A 98 -5.53 1.13 20.74
CA ALA A 98 -6.17 1.51 19.48
C ALA A 98 -7.24 0.50 19.07
N TRP A 99 -6.94 -0.78 19.21
CA TRP A 99 -7.79 -1.91 18.81
C TRP A 99 -8.32 -2.68 20.02
N LYS A 100 -8.16 -2.11 21.22
CA LYS A 100 -8.60 -2.67 22.51
C LYS A 100 -8.21 -4.15 22.65
N SER A 101 -6.96 -4.48 22.37
CA SER A 101 -6.46 -5.85 22.36
C SER A 101 -5.38 -6.07 23.44
N ILE A 102 -4.94 -7.31 23.63
CA ILE A 102 -3.76 -7.62 24.42
C ILE A 102 -2.60 -7.97 23.47
N GLU A 103 -1.56 -7.15 23.48
CA GLU A 103 -0.31 -7.40 22.77
C GLU A 103 0.62 -8.26 23.63
N GLU A 104 1.08 -9.39 23.09
CA GLU A 104 1.95 -10.32 23.80
C GLU A 104 3.46 -10.06 23.58
N ASN A 105 3.82 -9.25 22.60
CA ASN A 105 5.17 -8.91 22.14
C ASN A 105 6.03 -10.13 21.76
N LYS A 106 5.40 -11.23 21.34
CA LYS A 106 6.12 -12.45 20.89
C LYS A 106 6.85 -12.22 19.57
N VAL A 107 6.24 -11.46 18.66
CA VAL A 107 6.90 -10.93 17.48
C VAL A 107 7.20 -9.48 17.75
N GLY A 108 8.46 -9.08 17.62
CA GLY A 108 8.85 -7.69 17.75
C GLY A 108 9.81 -7.26 16.66
N LEU A 109 10.48 -6.14 16.92
CA LEU A 109 11.36 -5.47 15.96
C LEU A 109 12.38 -6.42 15.31
N ASN A 110 13.06 -7.24 16.09
CA ASN A 110 14.12 -8.09 15.57
C ASN A 110 13.56 -9.26 14.75
N GLU A 111 12.50 -9.91 15.25
CA GLU A 111 11.86 -11.03 14.58
C GLU A 111 11.25 -10.58 13.26
N PHE A 112 10.55 -9.45 13.25
CA PHE A 112 9.94 -8.87 12.05
C PHE A 112 11.00 -8.45 11.00
N THR A 113 12.09 -7.80 11.44
CA THR A 113 13.16 -7.40 10.51
C THR A 113 13.88 -8.61 9.90
N LYS A 114 13.98 -9.73 10.63
CA LYS A 114 14.49 -10.97 10.05
C LYS A 114 13.49 -11.57 9.07
N TRP A 115 12.22 -11.63 9.44
CA TRP A 115 11.16 -12.18 8.60
C TRP A 115 10.99 -11.44 7.27
N THR A 116 11.04 -10.10 7.28
CA THR A 116 10.97 -9.27 6.07
C THR A 116 12.10 -9.59 5.08
N ARG A 117 13.33 -9.79 5.57
CA ARG A 117 14.45 -10.22 4.73
C ARG A 117 14.22 -11.60 4.10
N ASP A 118 13.60 -12.53 4.83
CA ASP A 118 13.30 -13.87 4.32
C ASP A 118 12.27 -13.85 3.16
N VAL A 119 11.40 -12.83 3.11
CA VAL A 119 10.44 -12.62 2.00
C VAL A 119 10.94 -11.65 0.92
N GLY A 120 12.16 -11.13 1.07
CA GLY A 120 12.77 -10.21 0.10
C GLY A 120 12.27 -8.76 0.21
N SER A 121 11.78 -8.36 1.38
CA SER A 121 11.27 -7.01 1.64
C SER A 121 12.15 -6.23 2.60
N ASP A 122 12.16 -4.91 2.42
CA ASP A 122 12.66 -3.95 3.40
C ASP A 122 11.59 -3.57 4.43
N VAL A 123 12.04 -2.95 5.53
CA VAL A 123 11.16 -2.42 6.57
C VAL A 123 11.02 -0.90 6.42
N MET A 124 9.79 -0.41 6.51
CA MET A 124 9.46 0.99 6.75
C MET A 124 8.98 1.15 8.19
N MET A 125 9.82 1.72 9.07
CA MET A 125 9.60 1.72 10.51
C MET A 125 8.86 2.96 11.00
N ALA A 126 7.70 2.80 11.60
CA ALA A 126 7.01 3.87 12.30
C ALA A 126 7.54 4.02 13.74
N VAL A 127 7.73 5.26 14.19
CA VAL A 127 8.10 5.57 15.58
C VAL A 127 6.94 6.17 16.35
N ASN A 128 6.85 5.86 17.64
CA ASN A 128 5.80 6.40 18.51
C ASN A 128 6.02 7.90 18.76
N LEU A 129 5.17 8.74 18.16
CA LEU A 129 5.05 10.18 18.46
C LEU A 129 3.71 10.54 19.12
N GLY A 130 2.91 9.55 19.52
CA GLY A 130 1.68 9.72 20.27
C GLY A 130 1.99 9.99 21.74
N THR A 131 2.42 8.94 22.45
CA THR A 131 2.77 8.99 23.88
C THR A 131 4.27 9.12 24.16
N ARG A 132 5.11 9.08 23.13
CA ARG A 132 6.57 9.21 23.19
C ARG A 132 7.08 10.34 22.28
N GLY A 133 8.39 10.41 22.06
CA GLY A 133 8.97 11.48 21.23
C GLY A 133 10.43 11.28 20.84
N ILE A 134 11.13 12.41 20.70
CA ILE A 134 12.45 12.54 20.07
C ILE A 134 13.48 11.54 20.63
N ALA A 135 13.64 11.48 21.96
CA ALA A 135 14.65 10.63 22.59
C ALA A 135 14.43 9.15 22.27
N ASP A 136 13.17 8.72 22.25
CA ASP A 136 12.81 7.33 22.02
C ASP A 136 13.00 6.93 20.55
N ALA A 137 12.65 7.83 19.63
CA ALA A 137 12.95 7.68 18.20
C ALA A 137 14.46 7.61 17.93
N CYS A 138 15.27 8.38 18.66
CA CYS A 138 16.73 8.28 18.58
C CYS A 138 17.24 6.94 19.11
N ASN A 139 16.69 6.46 20.23
CA ASN A 139 17.11 5.20 20.85
C ASN A 139 16.83 4.00 19.94
N ILE A 140 15.64 3.92 19.33
CA ILE A 140 15.30 2.84 18.39
C ILE A 140 16.14 2.94 17.10
N LEU A 141 16.43 4.15 16.61
CA LEU A 141 17.31 4.33 15.45
C LEU A 141 18.74 3.89 15.76
N GLU A 142 19.29 4.26 16.92
CA GLU A 142 20.60 3.79 17.37
C GLU A 142 20.63 2.26 17.49
N TYR A 143 19.60 1.68 18.11
CA TYR A 143 19.42 0.23 18.21
C TYR A 143 19.44 -0.43 16.83
N CYS A 144 18.68 0.10 15.86
CA CYS A 144 18.54 -0.47 14.54
C CYS A 144 19.76 -0.28 13.63
N ASN A 145 20.37 0.90 13.60
CA ASN A 145 21.28 1.29 12.53
C ASN A 145 22.73 1.52 12.98
N HIS A 146 22.97 1.76 14.27
CA HIS A 146 24.33 2.04 14.74
C HIS A 146 25.16 0.75 14.88
N LYS A 147 26.45 0.80 14.50
CA LYS A 147 27.29 -0.40 14.37
C LYS A 147 27.57 -1.13 15.69
N GLY A 148 27.84 -0.39 16.77
CA GLY A 148 28.23 -0.96 18.06
C GLY A 148 28.91 0.08 18.95
N ASN A 149 29.31 -0.31 20.16
CA ASN A 149 30.02 0.50 21.15
C ASN A 149 29.21 1.71 21.67
N THR A 150 27.89 1.55 21.70
CA THR A 150 26.95 2.49 22.31
C THR A 150 25.85 1.71 23.02
N LYS A 151 25.12 2.35 23.93
CA LYS A 151 24.12 1.70 24.78
C LYS A 151 23.13 0.85 23.98
N TYR A 152 22.50 1.41 22.94
CA TYR A 152 21.43 0.73 22.22
C TYR A 152 21.92 -0.18 21.11
N SER A 153 23.06 0.14 20.47
CA SER A 153 23.67 -0.79 19.51
C SER A 153 24.22 -2.04 20.19
N ASP A 154 24.87 -1.91 21.36
CA ASP A 154 25.34 -3.06 22.14
C ASP A 154 24.17 -3.85 22.74
N LEU A 155 23.04 -3.20 23.04
CA LEU A 155 21.81 -3.89 23.43
C LEU A 155 21.31 -4.80 22.30
N ARG A 156 21.25 -4.30 21.04
CA ARG A 156 20.90 -5.13 19.87
C ARG A 156 21.83 -6.34 19.74
N ILE A 157 23.15 -6.11 19.87
CA ILE A 157 24.16 -7.18 19.81
C ILE A 157 23.91 -8.21 20.93
N SER A 158 23.61 -7.76 22.15
CA SER A 158 23.31 -8.63 23.30
C SER A 158 22.04 -9.48 23.10
N HIS A 159 21.09 -8.99 22.31
CA HIS A 159 19.89 -9.74 21.90
C HIS A 159 20.16 -10.75 20.77
N GLY A 160 21.40 -10.91 20.32
CA GLY A 160 21.79 -11.87 19.28
C GLY A 160 21.88 -11.29 17.87
N TYR A 161 21.63 -10.00 17.68
CA TYR A 161 21.62 -9.35 16.37
C TYR A 161 22.87 -8.48 16.19
N LYS A 162 23.96 -9.14 15.80
CA LYS A 162 25.28 -8.49 15.68
C LYS A 162 25.28 -7.34 14.66
N GLU A 163 24.87 -7.64 13.44
CA GLU A 163 24.83 -6.65 12.35
C GLU A 163 23.62 -5.72 12.53
N PRO A 164 23.76 -4.42 12.22
CA PRO A 164 22.63 -3.50 12.21
C PRO A 164 21.51 -3.96 11.28
N HIS A 165 20.29 -3.60 11.64
CA HIS A 165 19.12 -3.75 10.80
C HIS A 165 19.20 -2.90 9.53
N ASN A 166 19.82 -1.71 9.63
CA ASN A 166 20.00 -0.74 8.53
C ASN A 166 18.68 -0.30 7.88
N ILE A 167 17.65 -0.09 8.70
CA ILE A 167 16.34 0.36 8.23
C ILE A 167 16.48 1.74 7.58
N LYS A 168 16.03 1.85 6.32
CA LYS A 168 16.18 3.07 5.52
C LYS A 168 15.04 4.04 5.70
N THR A 169 13.80 3.58 5.66
CA THR A 169 12.62 4.46 5.71
C THR A 169 12.00 4.47 7.09
N TRP A 170 11.71 5.67 7.61
CA TRP A 170 11.07 5.84 8.91
C TRP A 170 9.87 6.79 8.85
N CYS A 171 8.75 6.39 9.46
CA CYS A 171 7.54 7.21 9.60
C CYS A 171 7.56 7.94 10.95
N LEU A 172 7.38 9.26 10.91
CA LEU A 172 7.35 10.10 12.10
C LEU A 172 5.96 10.10 12.72
N GLY A 173 5.59 9.03 13.41
CA GLY A 173 4.25 8.84 13.98
C GLY A 173 3.25 8.18 13.01
N ASN A 174 1.96 8.32 13.33
CA ASN A 174 0.86 7.87 12.48
C ASN A 174 -0.37 8.78 12.65
N GLU A 175 -0.98 9.25 11.55
CA GLU A 175 -2.34 9.84 11.54
C GLU A 175 -2.67 10.75 12.73
N MET A 176 -1.74 11.65 13.07
CA MET A 176 -1.85 12.39 14.34
C MET A 176 -2.98 13.44 14.31
N ASP A 177 -3.63 13.66 13.16
CA ASP A 177 -4.76 14.56 12.96
C ASP A 177 -6.12 13.94 13.29
N GLY A 178 -6.20 12.60 13.33
CA GLY A 178 -7.43 11.87 13.63
C GLY A 178 -7.82 11.95 15.11
N PRO A 179 -9.07 12.32 15.48
CA PRO A 179 -9.50 12.37 16.88
C PRO A 179 -9.58 11.00 17.57
N TRP A 180 -9.55 9.90 16.80
CA TRP A 180 -9.44 8.53 17.32
C TRP A 180 -8.01 8.17 17.74
N GLN A 181 -7.00 8.90 17.24
CA GLN A 181 -5.60 8.56 17.44
C GLN A 181 -5.14 8.87 18.87
N LEU A 182 -4.47 7.91 19.51
CA LEU A 182 -3.91 8.17 20.82
C LEU A 182 -2.79 9.22 20.74
N GLY A 183 -2.88 10.25 21.58
CA GLY A 183 -1.91 11.34 21.56
C GLY A 183 -2.04 12.27 20.35
N HIS A 184 -3.21 12.26 19.69
CA HIS A 184 -3.64 13.22 18.66
C HIS A 184 -3.09 14.63 18.92
N LYS A 185 -2.72 15.31 17.84
CA LYS A 185 -2.07 16.62 17.88
C LYS A 185 -2.74 17.58 16.91
N THR A 186 -2.67 18.86 17.23
CA THR A 186 -2.83 19.90 16.21
C THR A 186 -1.68 19.84 15.20
N MET A 187 -1.89 20.40 14.01
CA MET A 187 -0.87 20.48 12.95
C MET A 187 0.41 21.20 13.40
N GLU A 188 0.31 22.18 14.31
CA GLU A 188 1.47 22.90 14.85
C GLU A 188 2.24 22.05 15.87
N GLU A 189 1.54 21.36 16.77
CA GLU A 189 2.16 20.45 17.75
C GLU A 189 2.87 19.28 17.05
N TYR A 190 2.22 18.68 16.05
CA TYR A 190 2.83 17.62 15.25
C TYR A 190 4.00 18.15 14.42
N GLY A 191 3.82 19.26 13.70
CA GLY A 191 4.89 19.84 12.86
C GLY A 191 6.17 20.11 13.65
N ARG A 192 6.05 20.69 14.85
CA ARG A 192 7.21 20.92 15.74
C ARG A 192 7.85 19.65 16.27
N LEU A 193 7.05 18.67 16.70
CA LEU A 193 7.59 17.40 17.20
C LEU A 193 8.29 16.61 16.08
N ALA A 194 7.67 16.54 14.90
CA ALA A 194 8.21 15.86 13.74
C ALA A 194 9.51 16.53 13.26
N GLU A 195 9.59 17.86 13.26
CA GLU A 195 10.81 18.58 12.85
C GLU A 195 12.01 18.22 13.74
N GLU A 196 11.85 18.31 15.06
CA GLU A 196 12.96 18.04 15.98
C GLU A 196 13.32 16.56 16.02
N THR A 197 12.33 15.67 15.85
CA THR A 197 12.58 14.23 15.72
C THR A 197 13.38 13.94 14.46
N ALA A 198 12.95 14.49 13.31
CA ALA A 198 13.63 14.31 12.03
C ALA A 198 15.08 14.82 12.06
N ARG A 199 15.27 16.02 12.62
CA ARG A 199 16.59 16.64 12.81
C ARG A 199 17.51 15.75 13.65
N ALA A 200 17.03 15.25 14.79
CA ALA A 200 17.82 14.40 15.67
C ALA A 200 18.16 13.05 15.03
N MET A 201 17.20 12.42 14.36
CA MET A 201 17.41 11.15 13.65
C MET A 201 18.45 11.27 12.53
N LYS A 202 18.37 12.31 11.69
CA LYS A 202 19.35 12.56 10.60
C LYS A 202 20.76 12.89 11.12
N LEU A 203 20.92 13.35 12.37
CA LEU A 203 22.24 13.51 13.00
C LEU A 203 22.86 12.16 13.39
N ILE A 204 22.04 11.18 13.76
CA ILE A 204 22.50 9.82 14.10
C ILE A 204 22.83 9.04 12.83
N ASP A 205 21.92 9.06 11.85
CA ASP A 205 22.10 8.41 10.56
C ASP A 205 21.61 9.33 9.43
N PRO A 206 22.51 10.05 8.74
CA PRO A 206 22.13 10.96 7.66
C PRO A 206 21.66 10.23 6.39
N THR A 207 21.73 8.90 6.35
CA THR A 207 21.40 8.09 5.16
C THR A 207 19.97 7.56 5.15
N ILE A 208 19.21 7.75 6.25
CA ILE A 208 17.80 7.37 6.31
C ILE A 208 16.94 8.31 5.47
N GLU A 209 15.74 7.85 5.13
CA GLU A 209 14.65 8.64 4.57
C GLU A 209 13.52 8.77 5.58
N LEU A 210 12.90 9.95 5.66
CA LEU A 210 11.86 10.23 6.65
C LEU A 210 10.53 10.62 6.01
N VAL A 211 9.44 10.11 6.58
CA VAL A 211 8.05 10.39 6.17
C VAL A 211 7.35 11.23 7.24
N SER A 212 6.88 12.42 6.86
CA SER A 212 5.97 13.24 7.67
C SER A 212 4.54 12.77 7.45
N CYS A 213 3.76 12.58 8.51
CA CYS A 213 2.36 12.19 8.41
C CYS A 213 1.54 13.30 7.76
N GLY A 214 0.85 12.97 6.67
CA GLY A 214 -0.25 13.76 6.12
C GLY A 214 -1.54 13.55 6.90
N SER A 215 -2.64 14.05 6.35
CA SER A 215 -3.97 13.84 6.88
C SER A 215 -4.43 12.39 6.74
N SER A 216 -5.26 11.94 7.69
CA SER A 216 -5.81 10.58 7.71
C SER A 216 -6.75 10.26 6.53
N SER A 217 -7.30 11.28 5.86
CA SER A 217 -8.10 11.13 4.64
C SER A 217 -8.33 12.48 3.95
N LEU A 218 -8.80 12.46 2.70
CA LEU A 218 -9.24 13.68 2.00
C LEU A 218 -10.43 14.41 2.67
N THR A 219 -11.16 13.73 3.55
CA THR A 219 -12.37 14.25 4.21
C THR A 219 -12.08 14.87 5.58
N MET A 220 -10.83 14.84 6.03
CA MET A 220 -10.43 15.49 7.27
C MET A 220 -10.65 17.00 7.19
N PRO A 221 -11.27 17.64 8.21
CA PRO A 221 -11.48 19.09 8.20
C PRO A 221 -10.18 19.91 8.13
N THR A 222 -9.06 19.30 8.49
CA THR A 222 -7.72 19.90 8.47
C THR A 222 -7.00 19.72 7.13
N PHE A 223 -7.53 18.95 6.19
CA PHE A 223 -6.94 18.75 4.87
C PHE A 223 -7.23 19.94 3.92
N PRO A 224 -6.26 20.46 3.13
CA PRO A 224 -4.83 20.14 3.08
C PRO A 224 -3.95 21.08 3.94
N ASP A 225 -4.55 21.84 4.86
CA ASP A 225 -3.81 22.76 5.74
C ASP A 225 -2.83 22.01 6.65
N TRP A 226 -3.16 20.77 7.04
CA TRP A 226 -2.29 19.90 7.81
C TRP A 226 -0.95 19.68 7.11
N GLU A 227 -0.93 19.21 5.86
CA GLU A 227 0.29 19.01 5.08
C GLU A 227 1.03 20.34 4.91
N ALA A 228 0.31 21.42 4.62
CA ALA A 228 0.91 22.73 4.40
C ALA A 228 1.66 23.23 5.64
N VAL A 229 1.08 23.10 6.84
CA VAL A 229 1.70 23.55 8.10
C VAL A 229 2.81 22.61 8.53
N THR A 230 2.58 21.31 8.52
CA THR A 230 3.57 20.33 9.00
C THR A 230 4.80 20.32 8.12
N LEU A 231 4.66 20.35 6.79
CA LEU A 231 5.78 20.47 5.87
C LEU A 231 6.52 21.81 6.01
N GLN A 232 5.87 22.90 6.42
CA GLN A 232 6.60 24.14 6.70
C GLN A 232 7.58 24.00 7.87
N HIS A 233 7.29 23.15 8.84
CA HIS A 233 8.25 22.82 9.90
C HIS A 233 9.29 21.82 9.41
N THR A 234 8.85 20.71 8.81
CA THR A 234 9.69 19.53 8.56
C THR A 234 10.49 19.59 7.26
N TYR A 235 10.21 20.53 6.35
CA TYR A 235 10.64 20.52 4.94
C TYR A 235 12.10 20.12 4.72
N ASP A 236 13.02 20.66 5.52
CA ASP A 236 14.45 20.50 5.29
C ASP A 236 14.97 19.12 5.72
N HIS A 237 14.23 18.40 6.57
CA HIS A 237 14.66 17.14 7.20
C HIS A 237 13.92 15.90 6.70
N VAL A 238 12.72 16.05 6.11
CA VAL A 238 11.92 14.92 5.60
C VAL A 238 12.01 14.78 4.09
N ASP A 239 11.73 13.59 3.59
CA ASP A 239 11.85 13.23 2.19
C ASP A 239 10.47 12.98 1.55
N TYR A 240 9.51 12.51 2.37
CA TYR A 240 8.15 12.19 1.95
C TYR A 240 7.09 12.82 2.86
N VAL A 241 5.89 13.00 2.31
CA VAL A 241 4.64 13.19 3.06
C VAL A 241 3.75 11.95 2.87
N SER A 242 3.09 11.51 3.94
CA SER A 242 2.17 10.36 3.87
C SER A 242 0.82 10.74 3.28
N MET A 243 0.10 9.76 2.72
CA MET A 243 -1.28 9.88 2.25
C MET A 243 -2.04 8.60 2.56
N HIS A 244 -3.24 8.73 3.12
CA HIS A 244 -4.07 7.59 3.47
C HIS A 244 -5.45 7.69 2.83
N GLN A 245 -5.92 6.60 2.21
CA GLN A 245 -7.20 6.58 1.52
C GLN A 245 -7.83 5.18 1.52
N TYR A 246 -9.05 5.12 2.05
CA TYR A 246 -9.88 3.93 1.98
C TYR A 246 -11.19 4.25 1.27
N TYR A 247 -11.67 3.29 0.47
CA TYR A 247 -12.97 3.38 -0.20
C TYR A 247 -13.87 2.21 0.23
N GLY A 248 -15.19 2.43 0.17
CA GLY A 248 -16.17 1.40 0.48
C GLY A 248 -17.46 1.57 -0.30
N ASN A 249 -18.24 0.49 -0.38
CA ASN A 249 -19.49 0.45 -1.16
C ASN A 249 -20.72 0.13 -0.28
N GLN A 250 -20.86 0.80 0.88
CA GLN A 250 -21.98 0.56 1.79
C GLN A 250 -23.35 0.87 1.15
N LYS A 251 -23.38 1.67 0.08
CA LYS A 251 -24.59 2.02 -0.67
C LYS A 251 -24.98 0.95 -1.72
N GLY A 252 -24.07 0.03 -2.06
CA GLY A 252 -24.28 -0.95 -3.13
C GLY A 252 -24.37 -0.32 -4.52
N ASP A 253 -23.63 0.77 -4.77
CA ASP A 253 -23.59 1.49 -6.04
C ASP A 253 -22.23 1.25 -6.73
N THR A 254 -22.15 0.16 -7.51
CA THR A 254 -20.90 -0.24 -8.15
C THR A 254 -20.37 0.80 -9.15
N GLU A 255 -21.24 1.48 -9.92
CA GLU A 255 -20.78 2.46 -10.91
C GLU A 255 -20.09 3.65 -10.22
N ASP A 256 -20.67 4.14 -9.12
CA ASP A 256 -20.10 5.23 -8.32
C ASP A 256 -18.86 4.78 -7.54
N PHE A 257 -18.86 3.55 -7.01
CA PHE A 257 -17.70 2.98 -6.32
C PHE A 257 -16.47 2.83 -7.24
N LEU A 258 -16.66 2.37 -8.48
CA LEU A 258 -15.59 2.32 -9.48
C LEU A 258 -15.18 3.71 -10.01
N ALA A 259 -15.91 4.77 -9.66
CA ALA A 259 -15.52 6.15 -9.96
C ALA A 259 -14.57 6.74 -8.90
N CYS A 260 -14.47 6.15 -7.70
CA CYS A 260 -13.66 6.66 -6.59
C CYS A 260 -12.16 6.79 -6.89
N SER A 261 -11.63 6.14 -7.93
CA SER A 261 -10.25 6.41 -8.37
C SER A 261 -10.04 7.83 -8.90
N ASP A 262 -11.12 8.51 -9.34
CA ASP A 262 -11.06 9.91 -9.77
C ASP A 262 -10.87 10.83 -8.55
N ASP A 263 -11.50 10.51 -7.40
CA ASP A 263 -11.22 11.19 -6.12
C ASP A 263 -9.76 10.98 -5.69
N MET A 264 -9.22 9.77 -5.91
CA MET A 264 -7.81 9.46 -5.60
C MET A 264 -6.85 10.30 -6.45
N ASP A 265 -7.15 10.50 -7.74
CA ASP A 265 -6.38 11.39 -8.63
C ASP A 265 -6.42 12.84 -8.12
N GLU A 266 -7.59 13.35 -7.73
CA GLU A 266 -7.73 14.69 -7.16
C GLU A 266 -6.97 14.83 -5.83
N PHE A 267 -7.05 13.82 -4.97
CA PHE A 267 -6.36 13.81 -3.68
C PHE A 267 -4.83 13.89 -3.88
N ILE A 268 -4.27 13.05 -4.76
CA ILE A 268 -2.83 13.07 -5.10
C ILE A 268 -2.43 14.44 -5.65
N ARG A 269 -3.20 15.00 -6.59
CA ARG A 269 -2.91 16.33 -7.16
C ARG A 269 -2.95 17.44 -6.11
N THR A 270 -3.86 17.37 -5.16
CA THR A 270 -3.98 18.36 -4.07
C THR A 270 -2.77 18.30 -3.13
N VAL A 271 -2.31 17.10 -2.76
CA VAL A 271 -1.10 16.92 -1.95
C VAL A 271 0.15 17.36 -2.71
N ILE A 272 0.26 17.05 -4.00
CA ILE A 272 1.33 17.53 -4.90
C ILE A 272 1.39 19.07 -4.89
N ALA A 273 0.25 19.72 -5.13
CA ALA A 273 0.15 21.17 -5.17
C ALA A 273 0.55 21.80 -3.81
N THR A 274 0.16 21.17 -2.71
CA THR A 274 0.51 21.61 -1.35
C THR A 274 2.01 21.49 -1.09
N CYS A 275 2.63 20.37 -1.47
CA CYS A 275 4.08 20.20 -1.38
C CYS A 275 4.84 21.27 -2.19
N ASP A 276 4.35 21.59 -3.39
CA ASP A 276 4.98 22.55 -4.29
C ASP A 276 4.78 24.00 -3.82
N TYR A 277 3.65 24.29 -3.19
CA TYR A 277 3.45 25.55 -2.46
C TYR A 277 4.50 25.73 -1.35
N VAL A 278 4.72 24.71 -0.51
CA VAL A 278 5.73 24.79 0.57
C VAL A 278 7.14 24.87 -0.02
N LYS A 279 7.44 24.12 -1.10
CA LYS A 279 8.71 24.23 -1.85
C LYS A 279 8.99 25.67 -2.26
N ALA A 280 8.00 26.34 -2.85
CA ALA A 280 8.11 27.73 -3.28
C ALA A 280 8.31 28.68 -2.09
N LYS A 281 7.55 28.49 -0.99
CA LYS A 281 7.68 29.28 0.24
C LYS A 281 9.08 29.17 0.86
N LYS A 282 9.66 27.96 0.85
CA LYS A 282 11.01 27.67 1.34
C LYS A 282 12.13 28.06 0.36
N ARG A 283 11.80 28.36 -0.90
CA ARG A 283 12.75 28.53 -2.02
C ARG A 283 13.70 27.34 -2.17
N SER A 284 13.18 26.14 -1.89
CA SER A 284 13.99 24.92 -1.94
C SER A 284 14.07 24.35 -3.36
N LYS A 285 15.17 23.65 -3.63
CA LYS A 285 15.32 22.82 -4.84
C LYS A 285 14.85 21.39 -4.62
N LYS A 286 14.75 20.95 -3.36
CA LYS A 286 14.23 19.62 -3.01
C LYS A 286 12.75 19.54 -3.39
N GLU A 287 12.31 18.34 -3.72
CA GLU A 287 10.89 18.03 -3.91
C GLU A 287 10.49 16.99 -2.88
N ILE A 288 9.43 17.28 -2.12
CA ILE A 288 8.80 16.29 -1.26
C ILE A 288 8.07 15.29 -2.17
N LYS A 289 8.36 14.00 -1.95
CA LYS A 289 7.70 12.89 -2.62
C LYS A 289 6.53 12.40 -1.76
N ILE A 290 5.67 11.57 -2.35
CA ILE A 290 4.49 11.02 -1.68
C ILE A 290 4.78 9.58 -1.29
N SER A 291 4.45 9.27 -0.04
CA SER A 291 4.33 7.94 0.52
C SER A 291 2.84 7.65 0.70
N PHE A 292 2.20 6.93 -0.22
CA PHE A 292 0.80 6.52 -0.09
C PHE A 292 0.72 5.27 0.79
N ASP A 293 1.15 5.39 2.04
CA ASP A 293 1.47 4.27 2.93
C ASP A 293 0.28 3.67 3.70
N GLU A 294 -0.94 4.10 3.36
CA GLU A 294 -2.17 3.38 3.65
C GLU A 294 -3.18 3.54 2.50
N TRP A 295 -3.46 2.48 1.75
CA TRP A 295 -4.53 2.48 0.77
C TRP A 295 -5.18 1.11 0.64
N ASN A 296 -6.51 1.05 0.56
CA ASN A 296 -7.26 -0.15 0.17
C ASN A 296 -8.76 0.12 -0.02
N VAL A 297 -9.52 -0.93 -0.34
CA VAL A 297 -10.94 -1.05 -0.02
C VAL A 297 -11.10 -1.53 1.42
N TRP A 298 -12.02 -0.90 2.17
CA TRP A 298 -12.32 -1.29 3.55
C TRP A 298 -13.74 -0.88 3.95
N TYR A 299 -14.64 -1.86 4.15
CA TYR A 299 -15.99 -1.61 4.67
C TYR A 299 -16.79 -2.82 5.14
N HIS A 300 -16.42 -4.06 4.78
CA HIS A 300 -17.29 -5.23 4.97
C HIS A 300 -17.39 -5.66 6.45
N SER A 301 -16.31 -5.53 7.21
CA SER A 301 -16.20 -6.02 8.60
C SER A 301 -16.67 -5.04 9.67
N ASN A 302 -17.00 -3.79 9.31
CA ASN A 302 -17.24 -2.69 10.27
C ASN A 302 -18.19 -3.04 11.42
N ALA A 303 -19.28 -3.77 11.13
CA ALA A 303 -20.24 -4.16 12.16
C ALA A 303 -19.67 -5.20 13.14
N ALA A 304 -18.88 -6.16 12.65
CA ALA A 304 -18.22 -7.16 13.47
C ALA A 304 -17.11 -6.53 14.33
N ASP A 305 -16.35 -5.59 13.77
CA ASP A 305 -15.29 -4.87 14.48
C ASP A 305 -15.84 -4.03 15.63
N ASN A 306 -16.99 -3.37 15.43
CA ASN A 306 -17.68 -2.65 16.49
C ASN A 306 -18.10 -3.59 17.62
N ASP A 307 -18.68 -4.76 17.31
CA ASP A 307 -19.06 -5.74 18.32
C ASP A 307 -17.86 -6.24 19.14
N ILE A 308 -16.74 -6.57 18.46
CA ILE A 308 -15.50 -6.99 19.12
C ILE A 308 -15.01 -5.92 20.09
N THR A 309 -14.94 -4.66 19.67
CA THR A 309 -14.37 -3.59 20.48
C THR A 309 -15.31 -3.05 21.57
N GLU A 310 -16.63 -3.15 21.38
CA GLU A 310 -17.63 -2.69 22.35
C GLU A 310 -17.96 -3.77 23.38
N ASN A 311 -18.20 -4.99 22.91
CA ASN A 311 -18.74 -6.05 23.75
C ASN A 311 -17.66 -7.06 24.18
N HIS A 312 -16.61 -7.26 23.39
CA HIS A 312 -15.62 -8.33 23.62
C HIS A 312 -14.17 -7.81 23.60
N PRO A 313 -13.82 -6.71 24.29
CA PRO A 313 -12.49 -6.13 24.22
C PRO A 313 -11.45 -6.99 24.96
N TRP A 314 -10.18 -6.65 24.74
CA TRP A 314 -8.98 -7.18 25.40
C TRP A 314 -8.70 -8.65 25.10
N GLN A 315 -9.03 -9.07 23.89
CA GLN A 315 -8.63 -10.36 23.35
C GLN A 315 -7.20 -10.31 22.81
N ILE A 316 -6.53 -11.46 22.76
CA ILE A 316 -5.31 -11.61 21.96
C ILE A 316 -5.76 -11.95 20.54
N ALA A 317 -5.26 -11.18 19.57
CA ALA A 317 -5.47 -11.42 18.14
C ALA A 317 -6.94 -11.69 17.74
N PRO A 318 -7.91 -10.84 18.13
CA PRO A 318 -9.28 -11.00 17.67
C PRO A 318 -9.36 -10.86 16.13
N PRO A 319 -10.36 -11.48 15.47
CA PRO A 319 -10.52 -11.40 14.02
C PRO A 319 -11.07 -10.03 13.58
N MET A 320 -10.23 -9.01 13.68
CA MET A 320 -10.52 -7.61 13.38
C MET A 320 -10.18 -7.28 11.93
N LEU A 321 -11.02 -6.47 11.29
CA LEU A 321 -10.80 -5.93 9.95
C LEU A 321 -10.69 -7.03 8.88
N GLU A 322 -11.32 -8.18 9.07
CA GLU A 322 -11.25 -9.31 8.13
C GLU A 322 -12.27 -9.19 6.99
N ASP A 323 -12.11 -8.16 6.16
CA ASP A 323 -12.89 -7.97 4.95
C ASP A 323 -12.71 -9.15 3.99
N ILE A 324 -13.83 -9.71 3.51
CA ILE A 324 -13.83 -10.71 2.43
C ILE A 324 -14.16 -10.00 1.12
N TYR A 325 -13.15 -9.81 0.28
CA TYR A 325 -13.28 -8.96 -0.89
C TYR A 325 -14.05 -9.62 -2.03
N THR A 326 -14.86 -8.79 -2.69
CA THR A 326 -15.66 -9.12 -3.87
C THR A 326 -14.89 -8.87 -5.17
N PHE A 327 -15.49 -9.16 -6.31
CA PHE A 327 -14.88 -8.87 -7.61
C PHE A 327 -14.82 -7.36 -7.90
N GLU A 328 -15.85 -6.59 -7.54
CA GLU A 328 -15.83 -5.13 -7.70
C GLU A 328 -14.74 -4.45 -6.86
N ASP A 329 -14.44 -4.99 -5.67
CA ASP A 329 -13.33 -4.51 -4.85
C ASP A 329 -11.99 -4.68 -5.58
N ALA A 330 -11.79 -5.83 -6.23
CA ALA A 330 -10.60 -6.07 -7.05
C ALA A 330 -10.48 -5.12 -8.25
N LEU A 331 -11.61 -4.73 -8.84
CA LEU A 331 -11.61 -3.72 -9.91
C LEU A 331 -11.20 -2.34 -9.38
N LEU A 332 -11.72 -1.92 -8.22
CA LEU A 332 -11.31 -0.64 -7.62
C LEU A 332 -9.82 -0.66 -7.21
N VAL A 333 -9.33 -1.75 -6.62
CA VAL A 333 -7.89 -1.91 -6.32
C VAL A 333 -7.05 -1.79 -7.60
N GLY A 334 -7.49 -2.39 -8.71
CA GLY A 334 -6.86 -2.22 -10.02
C GLY A 334 -6.85 -0.76 -10.51
N LEU A 335 -7.95 -0.03 -10.34
CA LEU A 335 -8.05 1.40 -10.69
C LEU A 335 -7.13 2.27 -9.81
N MET A 336 -7.04 1.99 -8.52
CA MET A 336 -6.14 2.69 -7.59
C MET A 336 -4.67 2.48 -7.98
N LEU A 337 -4.29 1.25 -8.34
CA LEU A 337 -2.95 0.93 -8.86
C LEU A 337 -2.65 1.69 -10.16
N ILE A 338 -3.58 1.73 -11.12
CA ILE A 338 -3.44 2.53 -12.35
C ILE A 338 -3.24 4.00 -12.01
N THR A 339 -4.00 4.53 -11.06
CA THR A 339 -3.91 5.93 -10.62
C THR A 339 -2.53 6.24 -10.05
N MET A 340 -2.00 5.40 -9.16
CA MET A 340 -0.65 5.58 -8.62
C MET A 340 0.45 5.52 -9.69
N LEU A 341 0.33 4.62 -10.67
CA LEU A 341 1.27 4.54 -11.79
C LEU A 341 1.25 5.79 -12.67
N LYS A 342 0.08 6.44 -12.83
CA LYS A 342 -0.05 7.72 -13.52
C LYS A 342 0.59 8.89 -12.77
N HIS A 343 0.82 8.74 -11.47
CA HIS A 343 1.48 9.73 -10.60
C HIS A 343 2.86 9.26 -10.10
N ALA A 344 3.48 8.31 -10.79
CA ALA A 344 4.77 7.72 -10.39
C ALA A 344 5.92 8.73 -10.34
N ASP A 345 5.77 9.95 -10.87
CA ASP A 345 6.72 11.05 -10.75
C ASP A 345 6.78 11.64 -9.33
N ARG A 346 5.67 11.54 -8.57
CA ARG A 346 5.54 12.06 -7.20
C ARG A 346 5.26 10.98 -6.17
N VAL A 347 4.43 9.99 -6.49
CA VAL A 347 4.20 8.81 -5.64
C VAL A 347 5.37 7.86 -5.83
N LYS A 348 6.20 7.75 -4.79
CA LYS A 348 7.46 6.96 -4.82
C LYS A 348 7.43 5.78 -3.85
N MET A 349 6.41 5.74 -3.00
CA MET A 349 6.19 4.67 -2.06
C MET A 349 4.69 4.55 -1.84
N ALA A 350 4.19 3.33 -1.73
CA ALA A 350 2.80 3.09 -1.38
C ALA A 350 2.68 1.74 -0.69
N CYS A 351 1.76 1.62 0.27
CA CYS A 351 1.57 0.41 1.05
C CYS A 351 0.11 -0.01 1.03
N LEU A 352 -0.20 -1.12 0.35
CA LEU A 352 -1.51 -1.76 0.44
C LEU A 352 -1.75 -2.13 1.91
N ALA A 353 -2.78 -1.54 2.50
CA ALA A 353 -3.16 -1.73 3.89
C ALA A 353 -4.25 -2.80 3.99
N GLN A 354 -3.99 -4.02 4.47
CA GLN A 354 -2.70 -4.56 4.95
C GLN A 354 -2.32 -5.85 4.21
N LEU A 355 -1.27 -6.54 4.65
CA LEU A 355 -0.67 -7.64 3.89
C LEU A 355 -1.34 -9.00 4.16
N VAL A 356 -1.75 -9.28 5.41
CA VAL A 356 -2.29 -10.58 5.84
C VAL A 356 -3.46 -10.39 6.81
N ASN A 357 -4.57 -11.10 6.58
CA ASN A 357 -5.85 -11.10 7.33
C ASN A 357 -6.60 -9.77 7.44
N VAL A 358 -5.92 -8.74 7.93
CA VAL A 358 -6.46 -7.41 8.19
C VAL A 358 -6.55 -6.67 6.85
N ILE A 359 -7.76 -6.48 6.33
CA ILE A 359 -8.05 -5.81 5.05
C ILE A 359 -7.02 -6.21 3.98
N ALA A 360 -6.83 -7.51 3.78
CA ALA A 360 -5.63 -8.05 3.16
C ALA A 360 -5.87 -8.82 1.87
N PRO A 361 -4.89 -8.86 0.93
CA PRO A 361 -4.95 -9.74 -0.23
C PRO A 361 -4.71 -11.21 0.13
N ILE A 362 -4.08 -11.49 1.28
CA ILE A 362 -3.75 -12.82 1.78
C ILE A 362 -4.54 -13.08 3.06
N MET A 363 -5.21 -14.22 3.13
CA MET A 363 -5.95 -14.65 4.30
C MET A 363 -5.38 -15.96 4.84
N THR A 364 -5.44 -16.14 6.15
CA THR A 364 -5.27 -17.40 6.84
C THR A 364 -6.54 -17.74 7.62
N GLU A 365 -6.96 -19.00 7.59
CA GLU A 365 -8.04 -19.45 8.46
C GLU A 365 -7.59 -19.48 9.93
N ALA A 366 -8.51 -19.11 10.82
CA ALA A 366 -8.24 -19.04 12.25
C ALA A 366 -7.85 -20.42 12.84
N GLY A 367 -6.95 -20.42 13.82
CA GLY A 367 -6.46 -21.63 14.48
C GLY A 367 -5.43 -22.40 13.66
N GLY A 368 -4.67 -21.71 12.81
CA GLY A 368 -3.64 -22.32 11.95
C GLY A 368 -4.21 -23.12 10.78
N GLY A 369 -5.28 -22.63 10.13
CA GLY A 369 -5.81 -23.25 8.91
C GLY A 369 -5.17 -22.70 7.63
N ALA A 370 -5.76 -23.00 6.46
CA ALA A 370 -5.12 -22.76 5.16
C ALA A 370 -4.88 -21.28 4.86
N ALA A 371 -3.80 -20.98 4.12
CA ALA A 371 -3.57 -19.66 3.53
C ALA A 371 -4.19 -19.60 2.12
N TRP A 372 -4.84 -18.49 1.77
CA TRP A 372 -5.51 -18.32 0.48
C TRP A 372 -5.53 -16.87 -0.01
N LYS A 373 -5.82 -16.70 -1.31
CA LYS A 373 -5.77 -15.43 -2.05
C LYS A 373 -7.16 -14.81 -2.17
N GLN A 374 -7.32 -13.58 -1.70
CA GLN A 374 -8.51 -12.77 -1.94
C GLN A 374 -8.59 -12.31 -3.40
N THR A 375 -9.73 -11.76 -3.80
CA THR A 375 -9.92 -11.23 -5.16
C THR A 375 -8.91 -10.12 -5.48
N ILE A 376 -8.63 -9.23 -4.52
CA ILE A 376 -7.70 -8.10 -4.64
C ILE A 376 -6.22 -8.51 -4.76
N PHE A 377 -5.88 -9.78 -4.49
CA PHE A 377 -4.52 -10.31 -4.63
C PHE A 377 -4.01 -10.14 -6.07
N TYR A 378 -4.87 -10.43 -7.05
CA TYR A 378 -4.44 -10.56 -8.44
C TYR A 378 -4.10 -9.23 -9.13
N PRO A 379 -4.92 -8.16 -9.03
CA PRO A 379 -4.55 -6.86 -9.59
C PRO A 379 -3.23 -6.35 -9.00
N PHE A 380 -3.02 -6.49 -7.68
CA PHE A 380 -1.77 -6.10 -7.02
C PHE A 380 -0.59 -6.93 -7.52
N MET A 381 -0.71 -8.27 -7.56
CA MET A 381 0.31 -9.18 -8.08
C MET A 381 0.71 -8.80 -9.52
N HIS A 382 -0.27 -8.57 -10.39
CA HIS A 382 -0.02 -8.19 -11.78
C HIS A 382 0.72 -6.84 -11.88
N ALA A 383 0.27 -5.83 -11.14
CA ALA A 383 0.89 -4.52 -11.12
C ALA A 383 2.34 -4.59 -10.60
N SER A 384 2.57 -5.29 -9.48
CA SER A 384 3.92 -5.45 -8.93
C SER A 384 4.85 -6.23 -9.87
N LYS A 385 4.37 -7.28 -10.53
CA LYS A 385 5.20 -8.11 -11.40
C LYS A 385 5.55 -7.42 -12.72
N TYR A 386 4.60 -6.72 -13.33
CA TYR A 386 4.71 -6.23 -14.71
C TYR A 386 4.74 -4.71 -14.85
N GLY A 387 4.50 -3.96 -13.77
CA GLY A 387 4.53 -2.50 -13.72
C GLY A 387 5.90 -1.92 -13.34
N ARG A 388 6.99 -2.65 -13.58
CA ARG A 388 8.35 -2.20 -13.28
C ARG A 388 9.03 -1.66 -14.52
N GLY A 389 9.55 -0.44 -14.44
CA GLY A 389 10.16 0.28 -15.56
C GLY A 389 9.74 1.75 -15.56
N THR A 390 9.41 2.27 -16.73
CA THR A 390 8.94 3.66 -16.90
C THR A 390 7.44 3.70 -17.13
N ALA A 391 6.70 4.44 -16.30
CA ALA A 391 5.32 4.81 -16.60
C ALA A 391 5.30 5.79 -17.77
N LEU A 392 4.50 5.49 -18.79
CA LEU A 392 4.32 6.34 -19.97
C LEU A 392 3.01 7.11 -19.88
N LEU A 393 2.96 8.29 -20.49
CA LEU A 393 1.77 9.13 -20.52
C LEU A 393 0.68 8.47 -21.38
N PRO A 394 -0.48 8.09 -20.82
CA PRO A 394 -1.56 7.51 -21.59
C PRO A 394 -2.32 8.61 -22.34
N VAL A 395 -2.00 8.82 -23.63
CA VAL A 395 -2.78 9.68 -24.51
C VAL A 395 -4.02 8.89 -24.94
N ILE A 396 -5.08 8.95 -24.13
CA ILE A 396 -6.27 8.12 -24.25
C ILE A 396 -7.54 8.96 -24.49
N SER A 397 -8.38 8.49 -25.41
CA SER A 397 -9.73 8.96 -25.67
C SER A 397 -10.70 7.83 -25.36
N THR A 398 -11.54 8.03 -24.36
CA THR A 398 -12.52 7.06 -23.87
C THR A 398 -13.90 7.74 -23.75
N PRO A 399 -15.00 7.01 -24.01
CA PRO A 399 -16.33 7.46 -23.63
C PRO A 399 -16.38 7.82 -22.15
N LYS A 400 -17.34 8.65 -21.79
CA LYS A 400 -17.57 9.09 -20.42
C LYS A 400 -19.04 8.90 -20.05
N PHE A 401 -19.29 8.65 -18.78
CA PHE A 401 -20.62 8.59 -18.20
C PHE A 401 -20.65 9.28 -16.84
N ASP A 402 -21.85 9.59 -16.37
CA ASP A 402 -22.06 10.13 -15.03
C ASP A 402 -22.56 9.00 -14.12
N THR A 403 -22.21 9.06 -12.84
CA THR A 403 -22.66 8.17 -11.77
C THR A 403 -23.53 8.95 -10.79
N ALA A 404 -23.86 8.36 -9.64
CA ALA A 404 -24.67 9.04 -8.63
C ALA A 404 -23.99 10.31 -8.08
N THR A 405 -22.67 10.29 -7.88
CA THR A 405 -21.93 11.41 -7.29
C THR A 405 -20.75 11.92 -8.11
N HIS A 406 -20.36 11.23 -9.18
CA HIS A 406 -19.27 11.64 -10.07
C HIS A 406 -19.77 11.95 -11.48
N ALA A 407 -19.18 12.98 -12.10
CA ALA A 407 -19.49 13.37 -13.47
C ALA A 407 -18.30 13.11 -14.40
N ASN A 408 -18.57 12.84 -15.67
CA ASN A 408 -17.53 12.67 -16.71
C ASN A 408 -16.52 11.53 -16.45
N VAL A 409 -16.97 10.49 -15.74
CA VAL A 409 -16.21 9.27 -15.41
C VAL A 409 -15.84 8.55 -16.70
N THR A 410 -14.55 8.28 -16.91
CA THR A 410 -14.04 7.56 -18.09
C THR A 410 -14.52 6.10 -18.11
N ALA A 411 -14.93 5.57 -19.25
CA ALA A 411 -15.33 4.17 -19.35
C ALA A 411 -14.14 3.20 -19.16
N VAL A 412 -12.98 3.55 -19.73
CA VAL A 412 -11.75 2.78 -19.59
C VAL A 412 -10.64 3.65 -19.01
N GLU A 413 -10.04 3.17 -17.93
CA GLU A 413 -8.82 3.71 -17.35
C GLU A 413 -7.64 2.82 -17.73
N ALA A 414 -6.52 3.41 -18.14
CA ALA A 414 -5.34 2.64 -18.55
C ALA A 414 -4.03 3.39 -18.32
N VAL A 415 -2.94 2.62 -18.13
CA VAL A 415 -1.57 3.12 -18.06
C VAL A 415 -0.60 2.12 -18.73
N PRO A 416 0.24 2.58 -19.68
CA PRO A 416 1.34 1.80 -20.23
C PRO A 416 2.60 1.93 -19.36
N VAL A 417 3.26 0.80 -19.12
CA VAL A 417 4.57 0.72 -18.48
C VAL A 417 5.56 0.07 -19.43
N TYR A 418 6.68 0.74 -19.69
CA TYR A 418 7.76 0.25 -20.54
C TYR A 418 8.95 -0.24 -19.71
N ASN A 419 9.30 -1.51 -19.86
CA ASN A 419 10.50 -2.10 -19.32
C ASN A 419 11.56 -2.23 -20.42
N GLU A 420 12.51 -1.30 -20.44
CA GLU A 420 13.54 -1.23 -21.48
C GLU A 420 14.51 -2.43 -21.43
N GLU A 421 14.88 -2.88 -20.23
CA GLU A 421 15.80 -4.01 -20.06
C GLU A 421 15.24 -5.32 -20.61
N LYS A 422 13.93 -5.56 -20.44
CA LYS A 422 13.23 -6.71 -21.00
C LYS A 422 12.74 -6.49 -22.42
N GLY A 423 12.73 -5.25 -22.90
CA GLY A 423 12.11 -4.90 -24.17
C GLY A 423 10.60 -5.16 -24.18
N GLU A 424 9.92 -4.99 -23.04
CA GLU A 424 8.50 -5.30 -22.87
C GLU A 424 7.68 -4.03 -22.58
N VAL A 425 6.45 -3.98 -23.09
CA VAL A 425 5.44 -2.99 -22.69
C VAL A 425 4.27 -3.71 -22.07
N THR A 426 3.88 -3.31 -20.87
CA THR A 426 2.66 -3.78 -20.20
C THR A 426 1.63 -2.68 -20.20
N ILE A 427 0.42 -2.99 -20.64
CA ILE A 427 -0.73 -2.09 -20.56
C ILE A 427 -1.67 -2.64 -19.52
N PHE A 428 -1.83 -1.89 -18.43
CA PHE A 428 -2.87 -2.13 -17.44
C PHE A 428 -4.10 -1.33 -17.84
N ALA A 429 -5.26 -1.97 -17.88
CA ALA A 429 -6.52 -1.32 -18.20
C ALA A 429 -7.68 -1.88 -17.38
N VAL A 430 -8.59 -1.00 -16.93
CA VAL A 430 -9.86 -1.37 -16.34
C VAL A 430 -10.98 -0.81 -17.18
N ASN A 431 -11.91 -1.67 -17.59
CA ASN A 431 -13.22 -1.22 -18.07
C ASN A 431 -14.15 -1.10 -16.86
N ARG A 432 -14.38 0.14 -16.40
CA ARG A 432 -15.25 0.43 -15.26
C ARG A 432 -16.73 0.60 -15.63
N SER A 433 -17.08 0.46 -16.92
CA SER A 433 -18.49 0.28 -17.29
C SER A 433 -18.96 -1.11 -16.90
N ILE A 434 -20.07 -1.20 -16.15
CA ILE A 434 -20.71 -2.48 -15.83
C ILE A 434 -21.75 -2.91 -16.87
N LYS A 435 -21.96 -2.07 -17.90
CA LYS A 435 -23.03 -2.24 -18.90
C LYS A 435 -22.49 -2.62 -20.27
N GLU A 436 -21.37 -2.04 -20.69
CA GLU A 436 -20.87 -2.15 -22.06
C GLU A 436 -19.44 -2.66 -22.13
N ASP A 437 -19.21 -3.57 -23.08
CA ASP A 437 -17.86 -3.95 -23.50
C ASP A 437 -17.20 -2.78 -24.26
N ALA A 438 -15.89 -2.67 -24.16
CA ALA A 438 -15.10 -1.70 -24.89
C ALA A 438 -14.24 -2.38 -25.98
N GLU A 439 -14.13 -1.72 -27.14
CA GLU A 439 -13.13 -2.02 -28.16
C GLU A 439 -12.05 -0.95 -28.06
N MET A 440 -10.86 -1.35 -27.62
CA MET A 440 -9.71 -0.47 -27.41
C MET A 440 -8.70 -0.64 -28.55
N THR A 441 -8.43 0.45 -29.26
CA THR A 441 -7.37 0.51 -30.28
C THR A 441 -6.15 1.22 -29.71
N ILE A 442 -4.97 0.60 -29.79
CA ILE A 442 -3.73 1.10 -29.19
C ILE A 442 -2.68 1.27 -30.29
N ASP A 443 -2.28 2.50 -30.53
CA ASP A 443 -1.21 2.84 -31.48
C ASP A 443 0.16 2.70 -30.79
N MET A 444 0.92 1.68 -31.21
CA MET A 444 2.25 1.33 -30.70
C MET A 444 3.37 1.95 -31.54
N ARG A 445 3.18 3.17 -32.07
CA ARG A 445 4.09 3.88 -32.99
C ARG A 445 5.59 3.88 -32.67
N SER A 446 5.96 3.78 -31.39
CA SER A 446 7.36 3.80 -30.95
C SER A 446 7.97 2.40 -30.70
N PHE A 447 7.17 1.35 -30.93
CA PHE A 447 7.47 -0.05 -30.63
C PHE A 447 7.32 -0.93 -31.88
N GLU A 448 8.00 -0.55 -32.96
CA GLU A 448 8.00 -1.33 -34.20
C GLU A 448 8.47 -2.78 -33.96
N GLY A 449 7.74 -3.72 -34.56
CA GLY A 449 8.01 -5.15 -34.47
C GLY A 449 7.42 -5.86 -33.25
N TYR A 450 6.91 -5.11 -32.26
CA TYR A 450 6.33 -5.72 -31.06
C TYR A 450 5.11 -6.59 -31.41
N GLN A 451 4.96 -7.69 -30.68
CA GLN A 451 3.87 -8.64 -30.73
C GLN A 451 3.14 -8.70 -29.39
N VAL A 452 1.87 -9.10 -29.39
CA VAL A 452 1.16 -9.44 -28.15
C VAL A 452 1.76 -10.74 -27.61
N LEU A 453 2.33 -10.67 -26.41
CA LEU A 453 2.87 -11.83 -25.69
C LEU A 453 1.75 -12.59 -24.98
N GLU A 454 0.92 -11.86 -24.23
CA GLU A 454 -0.20 -12.39 -23.47
C GLU A 454 -1.24 -11.29 -23.19
N HIS A 455 -2.48 -11.70 -22.92
CA HIS A 455 -3.55 -10.85 -22.42
C HIS A 455 -4.22 -11.60 -21.28
N THR A 456 -3.83 -11.23 -20.06
CA THR A 456 -4.43 -11.77 -18.83
C THR A 456 -5.61 -10.89 -18.42
N VAL A 457 -6.73 -11.51 -18.07
CA VAL A 457 -7.93 -10.82 -17.59
C VAL A 457 -8.39 -11.33 -16.24
N LEU A 458 -8.99 -10.44 -15.46
CA LEU A 458 -9.80 -10.78 -14.29
C LEU A 458 -11.24 -10.35 -14.58
N GLU A 459 -12.13 -11.34 -14.69
CA GLU A 459 -13.52 -11.15 -15.10
C GLU A 459 -14.43 -12.12 -14.34
N CYS A 460 -15.59 -11.62 -13.90
CA CYS A 460 -16.65 -12.40 -13.31
C CYS A 460 -18.01 -11.78 -13.67
N ASP A 461 -19.01 -12.61 -14.01
CA ASP A 461 -20.38 -12.13 -14.26
C ASP A 461 -21.06 -11.63 -12.97
N ASP A 462 -20.59 -12.09 -11.81
CA ASP A 462 -21.07 -11.70 -10.49
C ASP A 462 -20.05 -10.75 -9.83
N LEU A 463 -20.39 -9.46 -9.77
CA LEU A 463 -19.58 -8.42 -9.14
C LEU A 463 -19.36 -8.66 -7.64
N GLN A 464 -20.26 -9.40 -7.00
CA GLN A 464 -20.22 -9.73 -5.58
C GLN A 464 -19.52 -11.07 -5.33
N ALA A 465 -18.93 -11.70 -6.36
CA ALA A 465 -18.22 -12.95 -6.20
C ALA A 465 -16.98 -12.78 -5.32
N VAL A 466 -16.88 -13.63 -4.30
CA VAL A 466 -15.74 -13.70 -3.37
C VAL A 466 -14.91 -14.96 -3.59
N ASN A 467 -13.66 -14.91 -3.12
CA ASN A 467 -12.81 -16.09 -2.96
C ASN A 467 -12.91 -16.65 -1.52
N GLY A 468 -12.40 -17.86 -1.32
CA GLY A 468 -12.28 -18.50 -0.01
C GLY A 468 -11.19 -19.58 0.00
N PRO A 469 -10.96 -20.26 1.13
CA PRO A 469 -9.85 -21.20 1.31
C PRO A 469 -9.85 -22.37 0.33
N PHE A 470 -11.03 -22.81 -0.10
CA PHE A 470 -11.20 -23.96 -0.99
C PHE A 470 -11.83 -23.61 -2.34
N ASN A 471 -12.03 -22.32 -2.64
CA ASN A 471 -12.68 -21.88 -3.87
C ASN A 471 -12.18 -20.51 -4.32
N GLN A 472 -11.69 -20.42 -5.56
CA GLN A 472 -11.24 -19.18 -6.18
C GLN A 472 -12.14 -18.87 -7.37
N LYS A 473 -13.29 -18.22 -7.11
CA LYS A 473 -14.25 -17.84 -8.16
C LYS A 473 -13.68 -16.75 -9.08
N VAL A 474 -12.88 -15.86 -8.49
CA VAL A 474 -12.22 -14.74 -9.17
C VAL A 474 -10.74 -15.08 -9.24
N ALA A 475 -10.28 -15.44 -10.43
CA ALA A 475 -8.89 -15.80 -10.70
C ALA A 475 -8.50 -15.37 -12.14
N PRO A 476 -7.21 -15.06 -12.39
CA PRO A 476 -6.76 -14.63 -13.70
C PRO A 476 -6.98 -15.70 -14.77
N LYS A 477 -7.30 -15.26 -16.00
CA LYS A 477 -7.44 -16.12 -17.18
C LYS A 477 -6.71 -15.50 -18.35
N GLU A 478 -6.07 -16.32 -19.16
CA GLU A 478 -5.53 -15.90 -20.45
C GLU A 478 -6.64 -15.81 -21.50
N THR A 479 -6.56 -14.81 -22.37
CA THR A 479 -7.50 -14.60 -23.47
C THR A 479 -6.77 -14.26 -24.77
N SER A 480 -7.44 -14.48 -25.90
CA SER A 480 -6.96 -14.12 -27.24
C SER A 480 -7.69 -12.90 -27.81
N GLN A 481 -8.19 -12.03 -26.94
CA GLN A 481 -8.99 -10.85 -27.30
C GLN A 481 -8.16 -9.65 -27.75
N SER A 482 -6.83 -9.74 -27.66
CA SER A 482 -5.88 -8.74 -28.15
C SER A 482 -5.13 -9.26 -29.36
N VAL A 483 -5.16 -8.50 -30.45
CA VAL A 483 -4.39 -8.77 -31.68
C VAL A 483 -3.66 -7.52 -32.11
N ILE A 484 -2.49 -7.66 -32.72
CA ILE A 484 -1.72 -6.55 -33.27
C ILE A 484 -1.57 -6.71 -34.79
N ASP A 485 -1.83 -5.62 -35.52
CA ASP A 485 -1.64 -5.54 -36.96
C ASP A 485 -1.07 -4.16 -37.32
N GLY A 486 0.03 -4.12 -38.08
CA GLY A 486 0.66 -2.87 -38.52
C GLY A 486 1.02 -1.90 -37.39
N GLY A 487 1.39 -2.40 -36.20
CA GLY A 487 1.69 -1.56 -35.03
C GLY A 487 0.46 -1.05 -34.27
N ILE A 488 -0.74 -1.50 -34.63
CA ILE A 488 -1.99 -1.17 -33.95
C ILE A 488 -2.52 -2.40 -33.23
N VAL A 489 -2.63 -2.33 -31.90
CA VAL A 489 -3.32 -3.36 -31.10
C VAL A 489 -4.81 -3.07 -31.12
N THR A 490 -5.63 -4.09 -31.34
CA THR A 490 -7.07 -4.04 -31.10
C THR A 490 -7.40 -5.05 -30.01
N SER A 491 -7.96 -4.56 -28.90
CA SER A 491 -8.28 -5.35 -27.72
C SER A 491 -9.75 -5.21 -27.38
N LYS A 492 -10.46 -6.33 -27.20
CA LYS A 492 -11.77 -6.32 -26.57
C LYS A 492 -11.60 -6.37 -25.04
N LEU A 493 -12.15 -5.38 -24.34
CA LEU A 493 -12.21 -5.36 -22.88
C LEU A 493 -13.66 -5.58 -22.48
N ASN A 494 -13.99 -6.72 -21.89
CA ASN A 494 -15.35 -6.98 -21.43
C ASN A 494 -15.75 -5.93 -20.36
N LYS A 495 -17.06 -5.68 -20.20
CA LYS A 495 -17.56 -4.84 -19.11
C LYS A 495 -17.06 -5.33 -17.75
N ALA A 496 -16.81 -4.41 -16.82
CA ALA A 496 -16.31 -4.70 -15.47
C ALA A 496 -15.12 -5.68 -15.48
N SER A 497 -14.01 -5.30 -16.08
CA SER A 497 -12.84 -6.17 -16.23
C SER A 497 -11.53 -5.46 -15.91
N TRP A 498 -10.60 -6.20 -15.30
CA TRP A 498 -9.19 -5.83 -15.18
C TRP A 498 -8.40 -6.56 -16.26
N ASN A 499 -7.53 -5.85 -16.96
CA ASN A 499 -6.81 -6.32 -18.14
C ASN A 499 -5.31 -6.01 -18.03
N VAL A 500 -4.49 -7.01 -18.33
CA VAL A 500 -3.03 -6.89 -18.42
C VAL A 500 -2.62 -7.37 -19.80
N ILE A 501 -2.25 -6.45 -20.68
CA ILE A 501 -1.85 -6.76 -22.06
C ILE A 501 -0.34 -6.56 -22.14
N ARG A 502 0.42 -7.62 -22.39
CA ARG A 502 1.88 -7.55 -22.50
C ARG A 502 2.31 -7.66 -23.95
N LEU A 503 3.27 -6.83 -24.32
CA LEU A 503 3.89 -6.80 -25.64
C LEU A 503 5.41 -6.89 -25.53
N GLY A 504 6.03 -7.50 -26.53
CA GLY A 504 7.49 -7.61 -26.64
C GLY A 504 7.90 -7.86 -28.09
N LYS A 505 9.19 -7.76 -28.39
CA LYS A 505 9.71 -7.98 -29.76
C LYS A 505 9.62 -9.42 -30.25
#